data_AF-A0A971JN78-F1
#
_entry.id   AF-A0A971JN78-F1
#
_cell.length_a   1.000
_cell.length_b   1.000
_cell.length_c   1.000
_cell.angle_alpha   90.00
_cell.angle_beta   90.00
_cell.angle_gamma   90.00
#
_symmetry.space_group_name_H-M   'P 1'
#
loop_
_entity.id
_entity.type
_entity.pdbx_description
1 polymer ?
#
loop_
_entity_poly.entity_id
_entity_poly.type
_entity_poly.pdbx_seq_one_letter_code
_entity_poly.pdbx_strand_id
1 'polypeptide(L)'
;MVTVDAVVFSGRDRNRQVALIRRKNNPFAGSWALPGGFLDMEETLDAAAARELEEETGLAGIPLKQFYTFGDPGRDPRGRSISVAFYGFIPLPAPLGAADDAAEAAWFPVSDLPPVAFDHDKIIFIAQQVFQG
;
A
#
# COMPACT_ATOMS: atom_id res chain seq x y z
N MET A 1 -3.66 13.91 10.57
CA MET A 1 -2.91 13.74 9.31
C MET A 1 -3.78 12.96 8.35
N VAL A 2 -3.76 13.29 7.05
CA VAL A 2 -4.42 12.48 6.01
C VAL A 2 -3.33 11.78 5.21
N THR A 3 -3.48 10.46 5.06
CA THR A 3 -2.59 9.62 4.26
C THR A 3 -3.38 8.86 3.22
N VAL A 4 -2.67 8.28 2.26
CA VAL A 4 -3.20 7.30 1.31
C VAL A 4 -2.39 6.03 1.41
N ASP A 5 -3.03 4.87 1.26
CA ASP A 5 -2.37 3.56 1.17
C ASP A 5 -2.91 2.81 -0.05
N ALA A 6 -2.03 2.18 -0.83
CA ALA A 6 -2.40 1.44 -2.03
C ALA A 6 -2.16 -0.07 -1.87
N VAL A 7 -3.22 -0.86 -2.02
CA VAL A 7 -3.18 -2.33 -2.07
C VAL A 7 -3.17 -2.78 -3.53
N VAL A 8 -2.00 -3.06 -4.09
CA VAL A 8 -1.91 -3.59 -5.46
C VAL A 8 -1.80 -5.10 -5.42
N PHE A 9 -2.81 -5.78 -5.96
CA PHE A 9 -2.81 -7.23 -6.14
C PHE A 9 -2.20 -7.63 -7.48
N SER A 10 -1.57 -8.80 -7.51
CA SER A 10 -1.25 -9.52 -8.74
C SER A 10 -1.58 -10.99 -8.63
N GLY A 11 -1.72 -11.69 -9.76
CA GLY A 11 -2.11 -13.10 -9.80
C GLY A 11 -3.57 -13.37 -9.44
N ARG A 12 -4.05 -14.58 -9.71
CA ARG A 12 -5.44 -14.99 -9.47
C ARG A 12 -5.54 -16.05 -8.38
N ASP A 13 -6.71 -16.12 -7.76
CA ASP A 13 -7.09 -17.16 -6.80
C ASP A 13 -6.05 -17.37 -5.70
N ARG A 14 -5.51 -18.59 -5.59
CA ARG A 14 -4.54 -18.99 -4.55
C ARG A 14 -3.14 -18.42 -4.76
N ASN A 15 -2.85 -17.90 -5.95
CA ASN A 15 -1.55 -17.30 -6.28
C ASN A 15 -1.59 -15.77 -6.18
N ARG A 16 -2.62 -15.21 -5.55
CA ARG A 16 -2.70 -13.75 -5.36
C ARG A 16 -1.53 -13.29 -4.50
N GLN A 17 -0.89 -12.23 -4.94
CA GLN A 17 0.20 -11.54 -4.26
C GLN A 17 -0.16 -10.07 -4.05
N VAL A 18 0.50 -9.42 -3.10
CA VAL A 18 0.39 -7.99 -2.81
C VAL A 18 1.77 -7.35 -2.83
N ALA A 19 1.87 -6.16 -3.41
CA ALA A 19 3.10 -5.36 -3.37
C ALA A 19 3.24 -4.71 -1.99
N LEU A 20 4.39 -4.91 -1.35
CA LEU A 20 4.77 -4.26 -0.09
C LEU A 20 6.11 -3.56 -0.25
N ILE A 21 6.32 -2.54 0.56
CA ILE A 21 7.57 -1.76 0.64
C ILE A 21 8.17 -1.88 2.03
N ARG A 22 9.50 -1.86 2.11
CA ARG A 22 10.21 -1.86 3.39
C ARG A 22 10.42 -0.42 3.87
N ARG A 23 9.85 -0.10 5.02
CA ARG A 23 9.90 1.25 5.59
C ARG A 23 11.33 1.66 5.94
N LYS A 24 11.76 2.83 5.49
CA LYS A 24 13.07 3.42 5.83
C LYS A 24 13.07 4.12 7.20
N ASN A 25 11.92 4.66 7.63
CA ASN A 25 11.84 5.60 8.76
C ASN A 25 10.99 5.07 9.92
N ASN A 26 11.31 5.53 11.14
CA ASN A 26 10.48 5.29 12.32
C ASN A 26 9.11 6.00 12.22
N PRO A 27 8.06 5.45 12.83
CA PRO A 27 7.97 4.15 13.49
C PRO A 27 8.02 2.98 12.49
N PHE A 28 8.31 1.78 13.00
CA PHE A 28 8.38 0.52 12.22
C PHE A 28 9.45 0.54 11.12
N ALA A 29 10.58 1.20 11.34
CA ALA A 29 11.71 1.15 10.42
C ALA A 29 12.15 -0.31 10.21
N GLY A 30 12.35 -0.70 8.94
CA GLY A 30 12.71 -2.07 8.55
C GLY A 30 11.54 -3.04 8.41
N SER A 31 10.33 -2.68 8.85
CA SER A 31 9.11 -3.48 8.64
C SER A 31 8.54 -3.31 7.23
N TRP A 32 7.79 -4.31 6.77
CA TRP A 32 7.01 -4.22 5.54
C TRP A 32 5.74 -3.39 5.75
N ALA A 33 5.29 -2.71 4.70
CA ALA A 33 4.10 -1.88 4.72
C ALA A 33 3.47 -1.84 3.31
N LEU A 34 2.21 -1.41 3.22
CA LEU A 34 1.64 -0.96 1.96
C LEU A 34 2.39 0.29 1.49
N PRO A 35 2.54 0.47 0.17
CA PRO A 35 2.97 1.75 -0.37
C PRO A 35 1.95 2.84 -0.04
N GLY A 36 2.43 3.98 0.44
CA GLY A 36 1.57 5.02 0.96
C GLY A 36 2.30 6.11 1.74
N GLY A 37 1.68 7.29 1.75
CA GLY A 37 2.27 8.48 2.33
C GLY A 37 1.25 9.58 2.58
N PHE A 38 1.76 10.80 2.80
CA PHE A 38 0.92 11.94 3.14
C PHE A 38 0.30 12.56 1.89
N LEU A 39 -0.91 13.08 2.05
CA LEU A 39 -1.54 13.91 1.03
C LEU A 39 -0.86 15.29 0.99
N ASP A 40 -0.39 15.69 -0.18
CA ASP A 40 0.06 17.06 -0.44
C ASP A 40 -1.11 18.03 -0.59
N MET A 41 -0.86 19.32 -0.34
CA MET A 41 -1.92 20.33 -0.26
C MET A 41 -2.62 20.60 -1.60
N GLU A 42 -1.94 20.38 -2.72
CA GLU A 42 -2.39 20.75 -4.07
C GLU A 42 -2.62 19.52 -4.96
N GLU A 43 -2.81 18.33 -4.37
CA GLU A 43 -3.09 17.10 -5.12
C GLU A 43 -4.42 16.45 -4.69
N THR A 44 -4.98 15.61 -5.57
CA THR A 44 -6.16 14.80 -5.23
C THR A 44 -5.74 13.52 -4.50
N LEU A 45 -6.68 12.86 -3.80
CA LEU A 45 -6.42 11.57 -3.16
C LEU A 45 -5.99 10.50 -4.17
N ASP A 46 -6.62 10.47 -5.35
CA ASP A 46 -6.27 9.56 -6.44
C ASP A 46 -4.84 9.83 -6.97
N ALA A 47 -4.46 11.11 -7.11
CA ALA A 47 -3.13 11.51 -7.53
C ALA A 47 -2.07 11.13 -6.49
N ALA A 48 -2.35 11.39 -5.20
CA ALA A 48 -1.49 11.00 -4.09
C ALA A 48 -1.26 9.49 -4.07
N ALA A 49 -2.32 8.69 -4.19
CA ALA A 49 -2.22 7.23 -4.15
C ALA A 49 -1.42 6.67 -5.34
N ALA A 50 -1.58 7.26 -6.53
CA ALA A 50 -0.78 6.91 -7.70
C ALA A 50 0.69 7.32 -7.56
N ARG A 51 0.95 8.53 -7.05
CA ARG A 51 2.30 9.07 -6.82
C ARG A 51 3.07 8.22 -5.81
N GLU A 52 2.51 7.98 -4.62
CA GLU A 52 3.16 7.16 -3.58
C GLU A 52 3.42 5.73 -4.06
N LEU A 53 2.48 5.13 -4.80
CA LEU A 53 2.67 3.82 -5.40
C LEU A 53 3.86 3.82 -6.39
N GLU A 54 3.92 4.80 -7.29
CA GLU A 54 4.99 4.91 -8.27
C GLU A 54 6.35 5.18 -7.63
N GLU A 55 6.42 6.13 -6.68
CA GLU A 55 7.66 6.51 -6.00
C GLU A 55 8.28 5.35 -5.21
N GLU A 56 7.46 4.58 -4.48
CA GLU A 56 7.98 3.53 -3.59
C GLU A 56 8.13 2.17 -4.26
N THR A 57 7.41 1.91 -5.36
CA THR A 57 7.41 0.58 -6.01
C THR A 57 7.82 0.59 -7.48
N GLY A 58 7.79 1.73 -8.15
CA GLY A 58 7.94 1.85 -9.61
C GLY A 58 6.69 1.45 -10.41
N LEU A 59 5.58 1.08 -9.75
CA LEU A 59 4.34 0.72 -10.42
C LEU A 59 3.56 1.98 -10.83
N ALA A 60 3.64 2.34 -12.12
CA ALA A 60 2.94 3.47 -12.69
C ALA A 60 1.73 3.03 -13.54
N GLY A 61 0.74 3.92 -13.70
CA GLY A 61 -0.38 3.72 -14.62
C GLY A 61 -1.36 2.60 -14.21
N ILE A 62 -1.33 2.16 -12.95
CA ILE A 62 -2.24 1.15 -12.42
C ILE A 62 -3.57 1.83 -12.08
N PRO A 63 -4.72 1.36 -12.63
CA PRO A 63 -6.02 1.88 -12.21
C PRO A 63 -6.28 1.55 -10.74
N LEU A 64 -6.33 2.58 -9.90
CA LEU A 64 -6.64 2.49 -8.49
C LEU A 64 -8.11 2.83 -8.23
N LYS A 65 -8.72 2.14 -7.28
CA LYS A 65 -10.08 2.41 -6.80
C LYS A 65 -10.06 2.59 -5.29
N GLN A 66 -10.55 3.73 -4.80
CA GLN A 66 -10.80 3.92 -3.38
C GLN A 66 -11.83 2.90 -2.90
N PHE A 67 -11.60 2.30 -1.74
CA PHE A 67 -12.53 1.30 -1.18
C PHE A 67 -12.91 1.53 0.27
N TYR A 68 -12.06 2.19 1.07
CA TYR A 68 -12.33 2.41 2.47
C TYR A 68 -11.49 3.56 3.04
N THR A 69 -11.92 4.09 4.19
CA THR A 69 -11.16 5.07 4.95
C THR A 69 -10.93 4.55 6.37
N PHE A 70 -9.67 4.44 6.78
CA PHE A 70 -9.23 3.93 8.06
C PHE A 70 -8.91 5.08 9.01
N GLY A 71 -9.62 5.14 10.13
CA GLY A 71 -9.51 6.24 11.07
C GLY A 71 -9.69 5.79 12.51
N ASP A 72 -9.24 4.60 12.88
CA ASP A 72 -9.31 4.14 14.27
C ASP A 72 -8.31 4.93 15.14
N PRO A 73 -8.67 5.36 16.35
CA PRO A 73 -7.71 5.95 17.29
C PRO A 73 -6.55 4.98 17.57
N GLY A 74 -5.31 5.48 17.57
CA GLY A 74 -4.12 4.66 17.84
C GLY A 74 -3.60 3.83 16.67
N ARG A 75 -4.21 3.90 15.47
CA ARG A 75 -3.69 3.20 14.28
C ARG A 75 -2.27 3.60 13.89
N ASP A 76 -1.91 4.85 14.20
CA ASP A 76 -0.57 5.39 14.02
C ASP A 76 -0.04 5.89 15.37
N PRO A 77 1.12 5.39 15.85
CA PRO A 77 1.68 5.81 17.13
C PRO A 77 2.17 7.27 17.13
N ARG A 78 2.30 7.91 15.96
CA ARG A 78 2.66 9.33 15.85
C ARG A 78 1.49 10.26 16.19
N GLY A 79 0.25 9.76 16.19
CA GLY A 79 -0.94 10.54 16.55
C GLY A 79 -2.16 10.25 15.68
N ARG A 80 -3.09 11.20 15.61
CA ARG A 80 -4.34 11.03 14.84
C ARG A 80 -4.06 11.00 13.34
N SER A 81 -4.18 9.81 12.74
CA SER A 81 -4.07 9.56 11.31
C SER A 81 -5.40 9.06 10.74
N ILE A 82 -5.75 9.53 9.53
CA ILE A 82 -6.85 9.05 8.71
C ILE A 82 -6.23 8.62 7.38
N SER A 83 -6.31 7.33 7.03
CA SER A 83 -5.82 6.85 5.75
C SER A 83 -6.97 6.54 4.79
N VAL A 84 -6.90 7.08 3.58
CA VAL A 84 -7.82 6.73 2.49
C VAL A 84 -7.17 5.63 1.66
N ALA A 85 -7.78 4.44 1.67
CA ALA A 85 -7.19 3.26 1.07
C ALA A 85 -7.74 2.99 -0.34
N PHE A 86 -6.81 2.62 -1.22
CA PHE A 86 -7.05 2.29 -2.62
C PHE A 86 -6.65 0.84 -2.88
N TYR A 87 -7.28 0.19 -3.85
CA TYR A 87 -6.78 -1.07 -4.39
C TYR A 87 -6.60 -0.99 -5.90
N GLY A 88 -5.66 -1.77 -6.41
CA GLY A 88 -5.38 -1.96 -7.83
C GLY A 88 -5.10 -3.41 -8.15
N PHE A 89 -5.08 -3.75 -9.44
CA PHE A 89 -4.74 -5.09 -9.90
C PHE A 89 -3.92 -5.07 -11.16
N ILE A 90 -2.88 -5.91 -11.19
CA ILE A 90 -2.11 -6.22 -12.41
C ILE A 90 -2.12 -7.74 -12.66
N PRO A 91 -2.37 -8.20 -13.90
CA PRO A 91 -2.49 -9.64 -14.17
C PRO A 91 -1.25 -10.46 -13.82
N LEU A 92 -0.06 -9.89 -14.04
CA LEU A 92 1.23 -10.51 -13.78
C LEU A 92 2.08 -9.57 -12.92
N PRO A 93 2.89 -10.10 -11.99
CA PRO A 93 3.79 -9.29 -11.17
C PRO A 93 4.77 -8.54 -12.06
N ALA A 94 4.86 -7.22 -11.89
CA ALA A 94 5.89 -6.41 -12.52
C ALA A 94 7.12 -6.30 -11.60
N PRO A 95 8.33 -6.05 -12.14
CA PRO A 95 9.48 -5.71 -11.33
C PRO A 95 9.16 -4.54 -10.41
N LEU A 96 9.57 -4.64 -9.15
CA LEU A 96 9.43 -3.57 -8.17
C LEU A 96 10.81 -2.97 -7.87
N GLY A 97 10.83 -1.65 -7.66
CA GLY A 97 12.02 -0.92 -7.26
C GLY A 97 11.88 0.58 -7.54
N ALA A 98 12.21 1.40 -6.55
CA ALA A 98 12.29 2.85 -6.70
C ALA A 98 13.50 3.25 -7.57
N ALA A 99 13.41 4.39 -8.24
CA ALA A 99 14.44 4.90 -9.15
C ALA A 99 15.78 5.25 -8.47
N ASP A 100 15.79 5.47 -7.15
CA ASP A 100 16.99 5.78 -6.38
C ASP A 100 17.07 4.92 -5.10
N ASP A 101 18.17 4.18 -4.99
CA ASP A 101 18.64 3.41 -3.83
C ASP A 101 17.60 2.52 -3.12
N ALA A 102 17.52 1.29 -3.64
CA ALA A 102 17.18 0.07 -2.91
C ALA A 102 16.08 0.22 -1.84
N ALA A 103 14.95 0.82 -2.21
CA ALA A 103 13.71 0.54 -1.49
C ALA A 103 13.37 -0.92 -1.79
N GLU A 104 13.52 -1.79 -0.79
CA GLU A 104 13.12 -3.20 -0.90
C GLU A 104 11.59 -3.22 -1.05
N ALA A 105 11.11 -3.23 -2.28
CA ALA A 105 9.73 -3.50 -2.65
C ALA A 105 9.65 -4.94 -3.16
N ALA A 106 8.66 -5.69 -2.70
CA ALA A 106 8.53 -7.10 -3.07
C ALA A 106 7.06 -7.54 -3.10
N TRP A 107 6.82 -8.56 -3.93
CA TRP A 107 5.53 -9.25 -3.99
C TRP A 107 5.48 -10.34 -2.92
N PHE A 108 4.44 -10.30 -2.09
CA PHE A 108 4.19 -11.31 -1.06
C PHE A 108 2.90 -12.07 -1.33
N PRO A 109 2.85 -13.40 -1.18
CA PRO A 109 1.59 -14.14 -1.21
C PRO A 109 0.64 -13.61 -0.14
N VAL A 110 -0.61 -13.31 -0.50
CA VAL A 110 -1.56 -12.78 0.50
C VAL A 110 -1.96 -13.84 1.54
N SER A 111 -1.68 -15.11 1.26
CA SER A 111 -1.84 -16.23 2.20
C SER A 111 -0.70 -16.39 3.20
N ASP A 112 0.43 -15.71 2.99
CA ASP A 112 1.66 -15.86 3.80
C ASP A 112 2.37 -14.51 3.89
N LEU A 113 1.71 -13.55 4.53
CA LEU A 113 2.24 -12.19 4.69
C LEU A 113 3.29 -12.15 5.80
N PRO A 114 4.39 -11.38 5.61
CA PRO A 114 5.25 -11.04 6.72
C PRO A 114 4.53 -10.11 7.71
N PRO A 115 5.07 -9.90 8.92
CA PRO A 115 4.59 -8.84 9.79
C PRO A 115 4.65 -7.48 9.08
N VAL A 116 3.51 -6.79 9.05
CA VAL A 116 3.38 -5.47 8.42
C VAL A 116 3.20 -4.38 9.47
N ALA A 117 3.62 -3.16 9.13
CA ALA A 117 3.52 -1.99 9.99
C ALA A 117 2.07 -1.50 10.16
N PHE A 118 1.82 -0.77 11.25
CA PHE A 118 0.53 -0.16 11.56
C PHE A 118 -0.61 -1.18 11.58
N ASP A 119 -1.75 -0.83 10.98
CA ASP A 119 -2.93 -1.67 10.77
C ASP A 119 -3.02 -2.18 9.32
N HIS A 120 -1.89 -2.29 8.61
CA HIS A 120 -1.89 -2.63 7.18
C HIS A 120 -2.37 -4.06 6.91
N ASP A 121 -2.25 -4.96 7.88
CA ASP A 121 -2.84 -6.30 7.84
C ASP A 121 -4.37 -6.23 7.71
N LYS A 122 -5.00 -5.33 8.48
CA LYS A 122 -6.44 -5.03 8.40
C LYS A 122 -6.81 -4.41 7.05
N ILE A 123 -6.00 -3.48 6.53
CA ILE A 123 -6.23 -2.85 5.22
C ILE A 123 -6.21 -3.90 4.10
N ILE A 124 -5.18 -4.76 4.08
CA ILE A 124 -5.05 -5.86 3.10
C ILE A 124 -6.21 -6.84 3.23
N PHE A 125 -6.56 -7.23 4.45
CA PHE A 125 -7.67 -8.14 4.70
C PHE A 125 -8.99 -7.61 4.14
N ILE A 126 -9.33 -6.34 4.41
CA ILE A 126 -10.56 -5.73 3.88
C ILE A 126 -10.48 -5.61 2.35
N ALA A 127 -9.33 -5.22 1.80
CA ALA A 127 -9.13 -5.16 0.35
C ALA A 127 -9.41 -6.52 -0.32
N GLN A 128 -9.00 -7.64 0.28
CA GLN A 128 -9.30 -8.98 -0.24
C GLN A 128 -10.81 -9.30 -0.29
N GLN A 129 -11.61 -8.75 0.62
CA GLN A 129 -13.06 -8.98 0.68
C GLN A 129 -13.82 -8.16 -0.37
N VAL A 130 -13.35 -6.96 -0.68
CA VAL A 130 -14.01 -6.04 -1.63
C VAL A 130 -13.49 -6.18 -3.05
N PHE A 131 -12.30 -6.76 -3.23
CA PHE A 131 -11.70 -6.98 -4.53
C PHE A 131 -12.38 -8.15 -5.27
N GLN A 132 -12.98 -7.85 -6.42
CA GLN A 132 -13.78 -8.80 -7.23
C GLN A 132 -13.02 -9.39 -8.44
N GLY A 133 -11.69 -9.59 -8.38
CA GLY A 133 -10.86 -10.02 -9.51
C GLY A 133 -10.23 -11.40 -9.43
#